data_AF-A0A2V8FI07-F1
#
_entry.id   AF-A0A2V8FI07-F1
#
_cell.length_a   1.000
_cell.length_b   1.000
_cell.length_c   1.000
_cell.angle_alpha   90.00
_cell.angle_beta   90.00
_cell.angle_gamma   90.00
#
_symmetry.space_group_name_H-M   'P 1'
#
loop_
_entity.id
_entity.type
_entity.pdbx_description
1 polymer ?
#
loop_
_entity_poly.entity_id
_entity_poly.type
_entity_poly.pdbx_seq_one_letter_code
_entity_poly.pdbx_strand_id
1 'polypeptide(L)'
;MSRPPRVAFFPDAYDEANGIARVCHALERYTARRALPLLCVYGGRVTGVRGNGTGVQVELRRGPASFRLEHDLTFDLLFWRHYRRVLEQVQAFRPDVVHITGPSDVGQLGALLGHRLSIPMVGSWHTNLHQYAALRVRKRLGWLPTKARRTVLGGIECAALRATLLFYQIPRILLAPNDELVGLLARRLHKPTYLMSHGVDTDLFAPGKRDRPPGPLQIGFVGRLSAEKQVGLLPRLERAIRSTGLGVAPGSGADRAVLRNLARRRARRRIREPGPLCLSLRI
;
A
#
# COMPACT_ATOMS: atom_id res chain seq x y z
N MET A 1 29.76 -19.81 -10.80
CA MET A 1 28.58 -19.14 -10.19
C MET A 1 27.88 -18.34 -11.27
N SER A 2 26.56 -18.49 -11.46
CA SER A 2 25.83 -17.71 -12.46
C SER A 2 25.82 -16.23 -12.09
N ARG A 3 25.95 -15.33 -13.08
CA ARG A 3 25.84 -13.88 -12.86
C ARG A 3 24.54 -13.52 -12.15
N PRO A 4 24.51 -12.51 -11.28
CA PRO A 4 23.26 -12.08 -10.64
C PRO A 4 22.26 -11.61 -11.71
N PRO A 5 20.96 -11.89 -11.53
CA PRO A 5 19.94 -11.46 -12.48
C PRO A 5 19.82 -9.94 -12.49
N ARG A 6 19.66 -9.38 -13.68
CA ARG A 6 19.42 -7.95 -13.93
C ARG A 6 17.92 -7.69 -13.84
N VAL A 7 17.49 -6.89 -12.88
CA VAL A 7 16.07 -6.66 -12.61
C VAL A 7 15.66 -5.28 -13.09
N ALA A 8 14.63 -5.20 -13.94
CA ALA A 8 13.93 -3.95 -14.23
C ALA A 8 12.67 -3.84 -13.37
N PHE A 9 12.66 -2.90 -12.44
CA PHE A 9 11.68 -2.74 -11.39
C PHE A 9 10.75 -1.55 -11.65
N PHE A 10 9.45 -1.79 -11.59
CA PHE A 10 8.37 -0.84 -11.88
C PHE A 10 7.42 -0.77 -10.68
N PRO A 11 7.77 0.01 -9.65
CA PRO A 11 6.96 0.17 -8.45
C PRO A 11 5.70 1.02 -8.68
N ASP A 12 4.65 0.70 -7.93
CA ASP A 12 3.36 1.40 -7.90
C ASP A 12 3.41 2.68 -7.05
N ALA A 13 4.30 2.68 -6.06
CA ALA A 13 4.56 3.80 -5.17
C ALA A 13 6.06 3.87 -4.88
N TYR A 14 6.63 5.07 -4.92
CA TYR A 14 8.05 5.29 -4.71
C TYR A 14 8.32 6.50 -3.82
N ASP A 15 7.88 7.69 -4.20
CA ASP A 15 8.11 8.91 -3.39
C ASP A 15 7.07 9.11 -2.29
N GLU A 16 5.97 8.35 -2.32
CA GLU A 16 4.85 8.64 -1.44
C GLU A 16 5.07 8.09 -0.02
N ALA A 17 4.58 8.81 1.01
CA ALA A 17 4.85 8.51 2.41
C ALA A 17 4.04 7.30 2.94
N ASN A 18 4.22 6.13 2.32
CA ASN A 18 3.50 4.91 2.62
C ASN A 18 4.44 3.71 2.85
N GLY A 19 3.89 2.60 3.36
CA GLY A 19 4.66 1.39 3.62
C GLY A 19 5.21 0.72 2.36
N ILE A 20 4.59 0.95 1.20
CA ILE A 20 4.97 0.32 -0.08
C ILE A 20 6.22 0.98 -0.64
N ALA A 21 6.29 2.32 -0.62
CA ALA A 21 7.48 3.09 -0.94
C ALA A 21 8.68 2.67 -0.08
N ARG A 22 8.46 2.42 1.22
CA ARG A 22 9.51 1.89 2.11
C ARG A 22 10.04 0.54 1.66
N VAL A 23 9.15 -0.37 1.23
CA VAL A 23 9.56 -1.68 0.70
C VAL A 23 10.36 -1.52 -0.60
N CYS A 24 9.94 -0.61 -1.49
CA CYS A 24 10.64 -0.32 -2.74
C CYS A 24 12.04 0.25 -2.49
N HIS A 25 12.17 1.25 -1.61
CA HIS A 25 13.47 1.80 -1.22
C HIS A 25 14.34 0.77 -0.48
N ALA A 26 13.73 -0.11 0.33
CA ALA A 26 14.48 -1.18 0.99
C ALA A 26 15.11 -2.14 -0.02
N LEU A 27 14.37 -2.48 -1.08
CA LEU A 27 14.88 -3.29 -2.19
C LEU A 27 16.05 -2.58 -2.90
N GLU A 28 15.89 -1.30 -3.24
CA GLU A 28 16.98 -0.54 -3.87
C GLU A 28 18.23 -0.43 -2.99
N ARG A 29 18.07 -0.17 -1.69
CA ARG A 29 19.18 -0.11 -0.75
C ARG A 29 19.85 -1.47 -0.62
N TYR A 30 19.07 -2.55 -0.64
CA TYR A 30 19.61 -3.91 -0.63
C TYR A 30 20.45 -4.19 -1.88
N THR A 31 19.94 -3.85 -3.07
CA THR A 31 20.69 -4.04 -4.32
C THR A 31 21.94 -3.17 -4.38
N ALA A 32 21.86 -1.92 -3.93
CA ALA A 32 23.01 -1.01 -3.89
C ALA A 32 24.10 -1.53 -2.95
N ARG A 33 23.75 -1.96 -1.72
CA ARG A 33 24.73 -2.53 -0.76
C ARG A 33 25.39 -3.80 -1.27
N ARG A 34 24.71 -4.57 -2.11
CA ARG A 34 25.18 -5.84 -2.68
C ARG A 34 25.78 -5.68 -4.09
N ALA A 35 25.88 -4.45 -4.60
CA ALA A 35 26.29 -4.15 -5.98
C ALA A 35 25.53 -5.00 -7.04
N LEU A 36 24.22 -5.19 -6.82
CA LEU A 36 23.35 -5.92 -7.74
C LEU A 36 22.78 -4.99 -8.81
N PRO A 37 22.63 -5.47 -10.06
CA PRO A 37 22.09 -4.68 -11.15
C PRO A 37 20.57 -4.48 -11.00
N LEU A 38 20.15 -3.21 -10.86
CA LEU A 38 18.75 -2.82 -10.76
C LEU A 38 18.47 -1.59 -11.61
N LEU A 39 17.48 -1.67 -12.51
CA LEU A 39 16.88 -0.51 -13.16
C LEU A 39 15.54 -0.23 -12.48
N CYS A 40 15.40 0.89 -11.78
CA CYS A 40 14.13 1.29 -11.17
C CYS A 40 13.50 2.43 -11.99
N VAL A 41 12.27 2.23 -12.45
CA VAL A 41 11.50 3.22 -13.21
C VAL A 41 10.28 3.61 -12.38
N TYR A 42 10.15 4.89 -12.01
CA TYR A 42 9.06 5.33 -11.15
C TYR A 42 8.51 6.71 -11.56
N GLY A 43 7.28 6.98 -11.15
CA GLY A 43 6.61 8.27 -11.35
C GLY A 43 7.01 9.26 -10.27
N GLY A 44 7.48 10.44 -10.67
CA GLY A 44 7.94 11.48 -9.76
C GLY A 44 7.56 12.89 -10.21
N ARG A 45 8.31 13.88 -9.74
CA ARG A 45 8.07 15.32 -10.00
C ARG A 45 8.85 15.82 -11.19
N VAL A 46 10.01 15.24 -11.46
CA VAL A 46 10.87 15.59 -12.59
C VAL A 46 11.07 14.39 -13.51
N THR A 47 11.54 14.65 -14.73
CA THR A 47 11.99 13.58 -15.61
C THR A 47 13.51 13.58 -15.60
N GLY A 48 14.12 12.47 -15.20
CA GLY A 48 15.56 12.37 -15.07
C GLY A 48 16.04 10.93 -14.96
N VAL A 49 17.31 10.72 -15.31
CA VAL A 49 17.99 9.43 -15.13
C VAL A 49 19.15 9.66 -14.18
N ARG A 50 19.29 8.80 -13.18
CA ARG A 50 20.39 8.84 -12.20
C ARG A 50 21.05 7.49 -12.14
N GLY A 51 22.37 7.45 -12.29
CA GLY A 51 23.17 6.25 -12.06
C GLY A 51 23.74 6.24 -10.66
N ASN A 52 23.70 5.09 -9.98
CA ASN A 52 24.41 4.87 -8.72
C ASN A 52 25.09 3.49 -8.75
N GLY A 53 26.34 3.46 -9.22
CA GLY A 53 27.09 2.21 -9.41
C GLY A 53 26.39 1.26 -10.38
N THR A 54 25.97 0.10 -9.88
CA THR A 54 25.24 -0.93 -10.66
C THR A 54 23.75 -0.64 -10.83
N GLY A 55 23.22 0.37 -10.14
CA GLY A 55 21.82 0.78 -10.19
C GLY A 55 21.56 1.96 -11.13
N VAL A 56 20.42 1.93 -11.82
CA VAL A 56 19.91 3.04 -12.63
C VAL A 56 18.51 3.39 -12.16
N GLN A 57 18.26 4.65 -11.85
CA GLN A 57 16.94 5.18 -11.51
C GLN A 57 16.44 6.06 -12.65
N VAL A 58 15.20 5.86 -13.06
CA VAL A 58 14.51 6.64 -14.08
C VAL A 58 13.27 7.24 -13.45
N GLU A 59 13.36 8.52 -13.08
CA GLU A 59 12.22 9.30 -12.61
C GLU A 59 11.48 9.88 -13.81
N LEU A 60 10.15 9.75 -13.82
CA LEU A 60 9.30 10.24 -14.88
C LEU A 60 8.25 11.19 -14.32
N ARG A 61 8.25 12.43 -14.80
CA ARG A 61 7.27 13.43 -14.38
C ARG A 61 5.86 12.99 -14.76
N ARG A 62 4.98 12.96 -13.76
CA ARG A 62 3.52 12.86 -13.95
C ARG A 62 2.94 14.19 -14.44
N GLY A 63 1.97 14.10 -15.34
CA GLY A 63 1.43 15.21 -16.12
C GLY A 63 0.09 15.73 -15.57
N PRO A 64 -0.55 16.68 -16.29
CA PRO A 64 -1.82 17.28 -15.86
C PRO A 64 -3.00 16.30 -15.91
N ALA A 65 -2.91 15.26 -16.74
CA ALA A 65 -3.90 14.17 -16.81
C ALA A 65 -3.75 13.15 -15.65
N SER A 66 -3.08 13.54 -14.56
CA SER A 66 -2.92 12.72 -13.38
C SER A 66 -4.03 12.95 -12.36
N PHE A 67 -4.47 11.89 -11.71
CA PHE A 67 -5.45 11.95 -10.64
C PHE A 67 -4.98 11.14 -9.44
N ARG A 68 -5.33 11.64 -8.24
CA ARG A 68 -5.05 10.93 -6.98
C ARG A 68 -6.07 9.82 -6.78
N LEU A 69 -5.59 8.57 -6.83
CA LEU A 69 -6.35 7.37 -6.47
C LEU A 69 -6.63 7.37 -4.96
N GLU A 70 -5.58 7.53 -4.16
CA GLU A 70 -5.62 7.69 -2.71
C GLU A 70 -4.50 8.66 -2.25
N HIS A 71 -4.53 9.10 -0.99
CA HIS A 71 -3.63 10.06 -0.31
C HIS A 71 -2.19 10.09 -0.85
N ASP A 72 -1.65 8.92 -1.21
CA ASP A 72 -0.26 8.66 -1.58
C ASP A 72 -0.13 7.82 -2.87
N LEU A 73 -1.15 7.77 -3.73
CA LEU A 73 -1.10 7.05 -5.02
C LEU A 73 -1.66 7.93 -6.14
N THR A 74 -0.84 8.20 -7.14
CA THR A 74 -1.20 9.01 -8.29
C THR A 74 -1.15 8.18 -9.56
N PHE A 75 -2.17 8.31 -10.40
CA PHE A 75 -2.25 7.64 -11.69
C PHE A 75 -2.32 8.68 -12.81
N ASP A 76 -1.43 8.59 -13.78
CA ASP A 76 -1.40 9.43 -14.97
C ASP A 76 -1.90 8.67 -16.20
N LEU A 77 -3.04 9.10 -16.75
CA LEU A 77 -3.66 8.47 -17.93
C LEU A 77 -2.76 8.53 -19.18
N LEU A 78 -1.86 9.51 -19.24
CA LEU A 78 -0.97 9.75 -20.37
C LEU A 78 0.48 9.40 -20.04
N PHE A 79 0.73 8.59 -19.00
CA PHE A 79 2.09 8.20 -18.61
C PHE A 79 2.86 7.47 -19.73
N TRP A 80 2.12 6.84 -20.64
CA TRP A 80 2.61 6.13 -21.82
C TRP A 80 3.39 7.01 -22.78
N ARG A 81 3.27 8.35 -22.69
CA ARG A 81 4.13 9.29 -23.43
C ARG A 81 5.62 9.08 -23.16
N HIS A 82 5.97 8.48 -22.03
CA HIS A 82 7.35 8.15 -21.66
C HIS A 82 7.86 6.85 -22.28
N TYR A 83 7.04 6.13 -23.05
CA TYR A 83 7.36 4.81 -23.60
C TYR A 83 8.72 4.73 -24.28
N ARG A 84 9.03 5.66 -25.20
CA ARG A 84 10.30 5.66 -25.94
C ARG A 84 11.51 5.77 -25.01
N ARG A 85 11.45 6.71 -24.07
CA ARG A 85 12.50 6.92 -23.08
C ARG A 85 12.73 5.68 -22.21
N VAL A 86 11.65 5.07 -21.72
CA VAL A 86 11.77 3.89 -20.87
C VAL A 86 12.24 2.68 -21.67
N LEU A 87 11.79 2.52 -22.91
CA LEU A 87 12.25 1.48 -23.81
C LEU A 87 13.77 1.55 -24.02
N GLU A 88 14.31 2.74 -24.29
CA GLU A 88 15.76 2.95 -24.44
C GLU A 88 16.53 2.52 -23.19
N GLN A 89 16.05 2.90 -22.01
CA GLN A 89 16.69 2.53 -20.74
C GLN A 89 16.60 1.02 -20.47
N VAL A 90 15.46 0.40 -20.75
CA VAL A 90 15.28 -1.06 -20.60
C VAL A 90 16.16 -1.83 -21.58
N GLN A 91 16.26 -1.38 -22.84
CA GLN A 91 17.11 -2.02 -23.84
C GLN A 91 18.60 -1.86 -23.51
N ALA A 92 19.03 -0.67 -23.08
CA ALA A 92 20.41 -0.45 -22.62
C ALA A 92 20.73 -1.29 -21.38
N PHE A 93 19.77 -1.42 -20.46
CA PHE A 93 19.95 -2.19 -19.24
C PHE A 93 19.90 -3.70 -19.47
N ARG A 94 19.23 -4.23 -20.51
CA ARG A 94 19.14 -5.67 -20.81
C ARG A 94 18.73 -6.51 -19.58
N PRO A 95 17.53 -6.29 -19.00
CA PRO A 95 17.09 -7.03 -17.83
C PRO A 95 16.83 -8.51 -18.16
N ASP A 96 17.10 -9.38 -17.20
CA ASP A 96 16.71 -10.78 -17.25
C ASP A 96 15.26 -10.97 -16.79
N VAL A 97 14.75 -10.05 -15.96
CA VAL A 97 13.39 -10.11 -15.40
C VAL A 97 12.83 -8.71 -15.20
N VAL A 98 11.53 -8.56 -15.46
CA VAL A 98 10.75 -7.37 -15.11
C VAL A 98 9.96 -7.65 -13.84
N HIS A 99 10.04 -6.75 -12.86
CA HIS A 99 9.30 -6.86 -11.61
C HIS A 99 8.34 -5.67 -11.47
N ILE A 100 7.04 -5.95 -11.48
CA ILE A 100 5.96 -4.95 -11.33
C ILE A 100 5.27 -5.12 -9.98
N THR A 101 4.91 -4.02 -9.30
CA THR A 101 4.26 -4.10 -7.97
C THR A 101 2.75 -3.81 -7.95
N GLY A 102 2.15 -3.73 -9.14
CA GLY A 102 0.71 -3.66 -9.32
C GLY A 102 0.28 -2.86 -10.55
N PRO A 103 -1.04 -2.60 -10.70
CA PRO A 103 -1.63 -2.10 -11.94
C PRO A 103 -1.56 -0.56 -12.07
N SER A 104 -0.50 0.07 -11.55
CA SER A 104 -0.26 1.51 -11.72
C SER A 104 0.07 1.89 -13.17
N ASP A 105 0.15 3.19 -13.43
CA ASP A 105 0.61 3.72 -14.71
C ASP A 105 2.04 3.26 -15.05
N VAL A 106 2.92 3.26 -14.03
CA VAL A 106 4.28 2.71 -14.11
C VAL A 106 4.27 1.19 -14.33
N GLY A 107 3.47 0.46 -13.55
CA GLY A 107 3.36 -0.99 -13.63
C GLY A 107 2.81 -1.47 -14.98
N GLN A 108 1.84 -0.75 -15.56
CA GLN A 108 1.32 -1.01 -16.90
C GLN A 108 2.38 -0.80 -17.98
N LEU A 109 3.19 0.25 -17.87
CA LEU A 109 4.31 0.48 -18.78
C LEU A 109 5.36 -0.64 -18.68
N GLY A 110 5.68 -1.09 -17.46
CA GLY A 110 6.57 -2.23 -17.23
C GLY A 110 6.03 -3.54 -17.82
N ALA A 111 4.74 -3.82 -17.61
CA ALA A 111 4.07 -5.00 -18.16
C ALA A 111 4.07 -5.01 -19.70
N LEU A 112 3.79 -3.86 -20.32
CA LEU A 112 3.86 -3.69 -21.78
C LEU A 112 5.28 -3.97 -22.31
N LEU A 113 6.30 -3.38 -21.69
CA LEU A 113 7.68 -3.55 -22.12
C LEU A 113 8.17 -4.99 -21.93
N GLY A 114 7.83 -5.61 -20.78
CA GLY A 114 8.12 -7.01 -20.53
C GLY A 114 7.49 -7.92 -21.58
N HIS A 115 6.23 -7.68 -21.95
CA HIS A 115 5.57 -8.42 -23.01
C HIS A 115 6.22 -8.19 -24.39
N ARG A 116 6.43 -6.94 -24.80
CA ARG A 116 6.99 -6.61 -26.13
C ARG A 116 8.42 -7.09 -26.34
N LEU A 117 9.22 -7.09 -25.28
CA LEU A 117 10.62 -7.54 -25.32
C LEU A 117 10.76 -9.02 -24.94
N SER A 118 9.65 -9.74 -24.69
CA SER A 118 9.64 -11.14 -24.26
C SER A 118 10.47 -11.40 -23.00
N ILE A 119 10.54 -10.43 -22.08
CA ILE A 119 11.24 -10.57 -20.79
C ILE A 119 10.27 -11.19 -19.78
N PRO A 120 10.67 -12.24 -19.03
CA PRO A 120 9.81 -12.83 -18.02
C PRO A 120 9.48 -11.82 -16.91
N MET A 121 8.25 -11.90 -16.40
CA MET A 121 7.72 -10.93 -15.45
C MET A 121 7.36 -11.57 -14.11
N VAL A 122 7.66 -10.86 -13.02
CA VAL A 122 7.20 -11.14 -11.66
C VAL A 122 6.28 -10.01 -11.20
N GLY A 123 5.11 -10.36 -10.66
CA GLY A 123 4.13 -9.40 -10.15
C GLY A 123 4.01 -9.48 -8.64
N SER A 124 4.19 -8.38 -7.92
CA SER A 124 3.99 -8.33 -6.47
C SER A 124 2.75 -7.53 -6.12
N TRP A 125 1.84 -8.12 -5.38
CA TRP A 125 0.64 -7.43 -4.93
C TRP A 125 0.87 -6.77 -3.59
N HIS A 126 0.92 -5.44 -3.53
CA HIS A 126 1.08 -4.72 -2.25
C HIS A 126 -0.10 -3.83 -1.87
N THR A 127 -0.96 -3.46 -2.84
CA THR A 127 -2.06 -2.52 -2.62
C THR A 127 -3.41 -3.15 -2.90
N ASN A 128 -4.34 -3.11 -1.93
CA ASN A 128 -5.72 -3.58 -2.11
C ASN A 128 -6.59 -2.55 -2.87
N LEU A 129 -6.23 -2.24 -4.12
CA LEU A 129 -6.93 -1.27 -4.98
C LEU A 129 -8.44 -1.52 -5.08
N HIS A 130 -8.87 -2.78 -5.07
CA HIS A 130 -10.27 -3.18 -5.11
C HIS A 130 -11.08 -2.71 -3.89
N GLN A 131 -10.53 -2.84 -2.67
CA GLN A 131 -11.17 -2.37 -1.44
C GLN A 131 -11.28 -0.83 -1.44
N TYR A 132 -10.27 -0.14 -2.01
CA TYR A 132 -10.27 1.32 -2.10
C TYR A 132 -11.31 1.87 -3.08
N ALA A 133 -11.53 1.20 -4.21
CA ALA A 133 -12.55 1.59 -5.19
C ALA A 133 -13.94 1.67 -4.55
N ALA A 134 -14.33 0.65 -3.77
CA ALA A 134 -15.60 0.64 -3.05
C ALA A 134 -15.68 1.77 -2.00
N LEU A 135 -14.62 1.97 -1.21
CA LEU A 135 -14.60 3.03 -0.19
C LEU A 135 -14.78 4.45 -0.75
N ARG A 136 -14.28 4.70 -1.96
CA ARG A 136 -14.41 6.00 -2.65
C ARG A 136 -15.84 6.24 -3.10
N VAL A 137 -16.45 5.26 -3.76
CA VAL A 137 -17.82 5.37 -4.25
C VAL A 137 -18.81 5.47 -3.09
N ARG A 138 -18.52 4.83 -1.96
CA ARG A 138 -19.32 4.95 -0.72
C ARG A 138 -19.57 6.40 -0.28
N LYS A 139 -18.61 7.32 -0.48
CA LYS A 139 -18.79 8.74 -0.13
C LYS A 139 -19.82 9.44 -1.03
N ARG A 140 -19.93 9.02 -2.29
CA ARG A 140 -20.87 9.58 -3.29
C ARG A 140 -22.26 8.95 -3.21
N LEU A 141 -22.37 7.74 -2.65
CA LEU A 141 -23.63 7.01 -2.46
C LEU A 141 -24.28 7.27 -1.09
N GLY A 142 -24.03 8.45 -0.48
CA GLY A 142 -24.56 8.79 0.84
C GLY A 142 -26.10 8.87 0.89
N TRP A 143 -26.73 9.12 -0.26
CA TRP A 143 -28.17 9.29 -0.45
C TRP A 143 -28.94 7.96 -0.63
N LEU A 144 -28.24 6.85 -0.87
CA LEU A 144 -28.88 5.54 -1.13
C LEU A 144 -29.26 4.81 0.17
N PRO A 145 -30.39 4.05 0.16
CA PRO A 145 -30.73 3.15 1.25
C PRO A 145 -29.61 2.14 1.55
N THR A 146 -29.43 1.79 2.83
CA THR A 146 -28.30 0.99 3.32
C THR A 146 -28.13 -0.35 2.59
N LYS A 147 -29.23 -1.03 2.24
CA LYS A 147 -29.19 -2.31 1.49
C LYS A 147 -28.69 -2.11 0.06
N ALA A 148 -29.28 -1.19 -0.69
CA ALA A 148 -28.87 -0.85 -2.05
C ALA A 148 -27.40 -0.40 -2.11
N ARG A 149 -26.97 0.43 -1.13
CA ARG A 149 -25.58 0.86 -1.02
C ARG A 149 -24.62 -0.32 -0.84
N ARG A 150 -24.96 -1.32 -0.02
CA ARG A 150 -24.11 -2.51 0.18
C ARG A 150 -23.96 -3.31 -1.11
N THR A 151 -25.07 -3.55 -1.83
CA THR A 151 -25.07 -4.29 -3.10
C THR A 151 -24.20 -3.59 -4.15
N VAL A 152 -24.38 -2.28 -4.34
CA VAL A 152 -23.59 -1.51 -5.32
C VAL A 152 -22.11 -1.52 -4.95
N LEU A 153 -21.76 -1.33 -3.67
CA LEU A 153 -20.38 -1.36 -3.22
C LEU A 153 -19.72 -2.73 -3.43
N GLY A 154 -20.43 -3.81 -3.13
CA GLY A 154 -19.93 -5.17 -3.40
C GLY A 154 -19.73 -5.43 -4.89
N GLY A 155 -20.63 -4.94 -5.75
CA GLY A 155 -20.48 -5.03 -7.20
C GLY A 155 -19.23 -4.31 -7.71
N ILE A 156 -18.97 -3.09 -7.20
CA ILE A 156 -17.78 -2.31 -7.55
C ILE A 156 -16.49 -2.97 -7.06
N GLU A 157 -16.49 -3.49 -5.84
CA GLU A 157 -15.35 -4.22 -5.30
C GLU A 157 -15.05 -5.46 -6.13
N CYS A 158 -16.07 -6.24 -6.51
CA CYS A 158 -15.93 -7.39 -7.40
C CYS A 158 -15.39 -7.00 -8.78
N ALA A 159 -15.90 -5.92 -9.38
CA ALA A 159 -15.43 -5.44 -10.68
C ALA A 159 -13.96 -4.98 -10.62
N ALA A 160 -13.60 -4.22 -9.58
CA ALA A 160 -12.23 -3.76 -9.37
C ALA A 160 -11.28 -4.92 -9.08
N LEU A 161 -11.72 -5.93 -8.31
CA LEU A 161 -10.97 -7.16 -8.08
C LEU A 161 -10.74 -7.91 -9.39
N ARG A 162 -11.77 -8.08 -10.22
CA ARG A 162 -11.63 -8.71 -11.55
C ARG A 162 -10.63 -7.97 -12.42
N ALA A 163 -10.71 -6.64 -12.52
CA ALA A 163 -9.76 -5.84 -13.28
C ALA A 163 -8.32 -5.99 -12.75
N THR A 164 -8.16 -6.03 -11.42
CA THR A 164 -6.86 -6.26 -10.80
C THR A 164 -6.33 -7.66 -11.13
N LEU A 165 -7.17 -8.69 -11.06
CA LEU A 165 -6.80 -10.06 -11.41
C LEU A 165 -6.40 -10.20 -12.89
N LEU A 166 -7.07 -9.51 -13.81
CA LEU A 166 -6.68 -9.47 -15.23
C LEU A 166 -5.26 -8.92 -15.40
N PHE A 167 -4.89 -7.87 -14.66
CA PHE A 167 -3.52 -7.37 -14.69
C PHE A 167 -2.52 -8.41 -14.16
N TYR A 168 -2.83 -9.08 -13.05
CA TYR A 168 -1.95 -10.13 -12.49
C TYR A 168 -1.97 -11.45 -13.28
N GLN A 169 -2.78 -11.57 -14.33
CA GLN A 169 -2.59 -12.65 -15.32
C GLN A 169 -1.33 -12.46 -16.15
N ILE A 170 -0.79 -11.23 -16.27
CA ILE A 170 0.38 -10.92 -17.10
C ILE A 170 1.67 -11.56 -16.55
N PRO A 171 2.05 -11.38 -15.27
CA PRO A 171 3.34 -11.85 -14.76
C PRO A 171 3.36 -13.35 -14.50
N ARG A 172 4.43 -14.06 -14.86
CA ARG A 172 4.53 -15.53 -14.75
C ARG A 172 4.49 -16.01 -13.30
N ILE A 173 5.13 -15.28 -12.40
CA ILE A 173 5.17 -15.54 -10.96
C ILE A 173 4.53 -14.38 -10.21
N LEU A 174 3.79 -14.71 -9.16
CA LEU A 174 3.12 -13.75 -8.31
C LEU A 174 3.71 -13.77 -6.90
N LEU A 175 3.78 -12.61 -6.26
CA LEU A 175 4.20 -12.44 -4.88
C LEU A 175 3.11 -11.70 -4.10
N ALA A 176 2.83 -12.11 -2.88
CA ALA A 176 1.82 -11.47 -2.03
C ALA A 176 2.25 -11.39 -0.55
N PRO A 177 1.78 -10.40 0.22
CA PRO A 177 2.32 -10.09 1.54
C PRO A 177 1.80 -10.98 2.67
N ASN A 178 0.79 -11.81 2.40
CA ASN A 178 0.20 -12.73 3.36
C ASN A 178 -0.40 -13.94 2.66
N ASP A 179 -0.60 -15.02 3.42
CA ASP A 179 -1.08 -16.31 2.90
C ASP A 179 -2.52 -16.24 2.36
N GLU A 180 -3.36 -15.34 2.89
CA GLU A 180 -4.72 -15.13 2.40
C GLU A 180 -4.71 -14.68 0.92
N LEU A 181 -3.88 -13.69 0.60
CA LEU A 181 -3.71 -13.19 -0.77
C LEU A 181 -2.98 -14.20 -1.65
N VAL A 182 -1.99 -14.93 -1.12
CA VAL A 182 -1.35 -16.04 -1.85
C VAL A 182 -2.39 -17.06 -2.27
N GLY A 183 -3.22 -17.53 -1.33
CA GLY A 183 -4.29 -18.49 -1.60
C GLY A 183 -5.35 -17.95 -2.56
N LEU A 184 -5.72 -16.67 -2.45
CA LEU A 184 -6.62 -16.03 -3.39
C LEU A 184 -6.06 -16.04 -4.82
N LEU A 185 -4.81 -15.60 -5.01
CA LEU A 185 -4.17 -15.52 -6.33
C LEU A 185 -3.94 -16.89 -6.93
N ALA A 186 -3.42 -17.84 -6.14
CA ALA A 186 -3.20 -19.21 -6.58
C ALA A 186 -4.52 -19.86 -7.07
N ARG A 187 -5.61 -19.73 -6.29
CA ARG A 187 -6.93 -20.27 -6.67
C ARG A 187 -7.55 -19.59 -7.87
N ARG A 188 -7.38 -18.28 -8.02
CA ARG A 188 -8.06 -17.50 -9.09
C ARG A 188 -7.30 -17.50 -10.41
N LEU A 189 -5.97 -17.56 -10.35
CA LEU A 189 -5.10 -17.38 -11.52
C LEU A 189 -4.37 -18.66 -11.91
N HIS A 190 -4.32 -19.67 -11.04
CA HIS A 190 -3.62 -20.94 -11.27
C HIS A 190 -2.14 -20.74 -11.63
N LYS A 191 -1.46 -19.79 -10.96
CA LYS A 191 -0.05 -19.45 -11.19
C LYS A 191 0.80 -19.68 -9.94
N PRO A 192 2.10 -19.95 -10.10
CA PRO A 192 3.04 -19.97 -8.98
C PRO A 192 2.97 -18.65 -8.23
N THR A 193 2.57 -18.73 -6.96
CA THR A 193 2.39 -17.57 -6.09
C THR A 193 3.14 -17.83 -4.79
N TYR A 194 3.96 -16.87 -4.36
CA TYR A 194 4.80 -17.02 -3.17
C TYR A 194 4.58 -15.88 -2.17
N LEU A 195 4.83 -16.18 -0.90
CA LEU A 195 4.79 -15.18 0.17
C LEU A 195 5.98 -14.23 0.02
N MET A 196 5.71 -12.92 0.01
CA MET A 196 6.68 -11.84 0.09
C MET A 196 6.26 -10.91 1.21
N SER A 197 6.60 -11.29 2.44
CA SER A 197 6.35 -10.48 3.63
C SER A 197 7.12 -9.17 3.56
N HIS A 198 6.55 -8.11 4.13
CA HIS A 198 7.26 -6.86 4.32
C HIS A 198 8.21 -6.99 5.51
N GLY A 199 9.49 -6.65 5.30
CA GLY A 199 10.48 -6.61 6.37
C GLY A 199 10.35 -5.35 7.22
N VAL A 200 10.94 -5.40 8.42
CA VAL A 200 11.16 -4.25 9.29
C VAL A 200 12.65 -4.05 9.48
N ASP A 201 13.10 -2.80 9.55
CA ASP A 201 14.48 -2.48 9.87
C ASP A 201 14.74 -2.79 11.35
N THR A 202 15.46 -3.88 11.62
CA THR A 202 15.75 -4.36 12.98
C THR A 202 16.79 -3.51 13.70
N ASP A 203 17.60 -2.73 12.97
CA ASP A 203 18.51 -1.78 13.58
C ASP A 203 17.70 -0.60 14.13
N LEU A 204 16.67 -0.14 13.40
CA LEU A 204 15.77 0.92 13.86
C LEU A 204 14.77 0.44 14.92
N PHE A 205 14.15 -0.72 14.71
CA PHE A 205 13.10 -1.28 15.56
C PHE A 205 13.61 -2.50 16.34
N ALA A 206 14.27 -2.24 17.47
CA ALA A 206 14.79 -3.28 18.36
C ALA A 206 14.13 -3.22 19.74
N PRO A 207 13.81 -4.36 20.38
CA PRO A 207 13.27 -4.39 21.74
C PRO A 207 14.15 -3.66 22.78
N GLY A 208 15.47 -3.67 22.59
CA GLY A 208 16.42 -2.97 23.47
C GLY A 208 16.35 -1.44 23.42
N LYS A 209 15.71 -0.86 22.39
CA LYS A 209 15.46 0.59 22.27
C LYS A 209 14.15 1.02 22.94
N ARG A 210 13.48 0.11 23.63
CA ARG A 210 12.19 0.36 24.29
C ARG A 210 12.41 1.23 25.51
N ASP A 211 12.05 2.50 25.40
CA ASP A 211 11.94 3.42 26.52
C ASP A 211 10.48 3.45 27.02
N ARG A 212 10.12 2.49 27.88
CA ARG A 212 8.81 2.46 28.53
C ARG A 212 8.97 2.08 30.01
N PRO A 213 8.53 2.94 30.95
CA PRO A 213 8.56 2.61 32.36
C PRO A 213 7.59 1.46 32.67
N PRO A 214 7.84 0.70 33.76
CA PRO A 214 6.87 -0.25 34.30
C PRO A 214 5.53 0.45 34.56
N GLY A 215 4.42 -0.23 34.29
CA GLY A 215 3.10 0.37 34.46
C GLY A 215 1.98 -0.39 33.76
N PRO A 216 0.74 0.16 33.78
CA PRO A 216 -0.43 -0.47 33.18
C PRO A 216 -0.22 -0.76 31.69
N LEU A 217 -1.03 -1.67 31.15
CA LEU A 217 -1.00 -2.01 29.73
C LEU A 217 -1.21 -0.74 28.89
N GLN A 218 -0.26 -0.44 28.00
CA GLN A 218 -0.40 0.68 27.08
C GLN A 218 -0.84 0.17 25.71
N ILE A 219 -1.95 0.72 25.22
CA ILE A 219 -2.47 0.44 23.88
C ILE A 219 -2.35 1.71 23.07
N GLY A 220 -1.65 1.59 21.94
CA GLY A 220 -1.45 2.69 21.00
C GLY A 220 -1.74 2.23 19.59
N PHE A 221 -1.98 3.20 18.71
CA PHE A 221 -2.09 2.98 17.28
C PHE A 221 -1.18 3.96 16.58
N VAL A 222 -0.33 3.45 15.70
CA VAL A 222 0.56 4.25 14.86
C VAL A 222 0.18 3.97 13.41
N GLY A 223 -0.28 4.99 12.71
CA GLY A 223 -0.66 4.87 11.30
C GLY A 223 -1.61 5.98 10.85
N ARG A 224 -1.89 6.00 9.55
CA ARG A 224 -2.86 6.93 8.96
C ARG A 224 -4.26 6.68 9.54
N LEU A 225 -4.99 7.76 9.80
CA LEU A 225 -6.37 7.70 10.28
C LEU A 225 -7.35 7.54 9.11
N SER A 226 -7.25 6.40 8.44
CA SER A 226 -8.11 6.00 7.32
C SER A 226 -9.25 5.09 7.81
N ALA A 227 -10.34 5.04 7.03
CA ALA A 227 -11.51 4.22 7.37
C ALA A 227 -11.18 2.71 7.46
N GLU A 228 -10.20 2.25 6.68
CA GLU A 228 -9.70 0.87 6.66
C GLU A 228 -9.11 0.44 8.01
N LYS A 229 -8.48 1.37 8.75
CA LYS A 229 -7.72 1.04 9.97
C LYS A 229 -8.63 0.84 11.18
N GLN A 230 -9.93 1.04 11.02
CA GLN A 230 -10.96 0.84 12.04
C GLN A 230 -10.58 1.39 13.42
N VAL A 231 -9.87 2.52 13.47
CA VAL A 231 -9.31 3.12 14.70
C VAL A 231 -10.36 3.37 15.78
N GLY A 232 -11.63 3.51 15.38
CA GLY A 232 -12.77 3.57 16.29
C GLY A 232 -13.06 2.28 17.08
N LEU A 233 -12.32 1.19 16.86
CA LEU A 233 -12.33 -0.01 17.71
C LEU A 233 -11.46 0.17 18.96
N LEU A 234 -10.43 1.03 18.93
CA LEU A 234 -9.53 1.22 20.08
C LEU A 234 -10.27 1.63 21.36
N PRO A 235 -11.24 2.58 21.34
CA PRO A 235 -12.00 2.92 22.55
C PRO A 235 -12.96 1.81 23.01
N ARG A 236 -13.29 0.84 22.15
CA ARG A 236 -14.06 -0.34 22.53
C ARG A 236 -13.16 -1.36 23.20
N LEU A 237 -11.97 -1.59 22.62
CA LEU A 237 -10.95 -2.46 23.17
C LEU A 237 -10.48 -1.97 24.55
N GLU A 238 -10.21 -0.68 24.70
CA GLU A 238 -9.84 -0.08 25.99
C GLU A 238 -10.90 -0.35 27.07
N ARG A 239 -12.19 -0.15 26.75
CA ARG A 239 -13.29 -0.43 27.68
C ARG A 239 -13.40 -1.91 28.03
N ALA A 240 -13.26 -2.80 27.05
CA ALA A 240 -13.33 -4.23 27.25
C ALA A 240 -12.19 -4.73 28.17
N ILE A 241 -10.98 -4.19 28.03
CA ILE A 241 -9.85 -4.58 28.88
C ILE A 241 -9.98 -3.96 30.27
N ARG A 242 -10.47 -2.71 30.40
CA ARG A 242 -10.77 -2.13 31.72
C ARG A 242 -11.83 -2.94 32.47
N SER A 243 -12.82 -3.52 31.79
CA SER A 243 -13.83 -4.38 32.43
C SER A 243 -13.29 -5.70 32.97
N THR A 244 -12.08 -6.13 32.58
CA THR A 244 -11.41 -7.31 33.17
C THR A 244 -10.56 -6.96 34.40
N GLY A 245 -10.59 -5.71 34.87
CA GLY A 245 -9.79 -5.25 36.01
C GLY A 245 -8.34 -4.89 35.66
N LEU A 246 -7.93 -5.00 34.40
CA LEU A 246 -6.59 -4.61 33.95
C LEU A 246 -6.49 -3.09 33.78
N GLY A 247 -5.47 -2.48 34.36
CA GLY A 247 -5.14 -1.07 34.12
C GLY A 247 -4.70 -0.86 32.67
N VAL A 248 -5.35 0.07 31.95
CA VAL A 248 -5.00 0.45 30.58
C VAL A 248 -4.74 1.94 30.48
N ALA A 249 -3.59 2.31 29.92
CA ALA A 249 -3.23 3.69 29.60
C ALA A 249 -3.16 3.91 28.08
N PRO A 250 -3.54 5.10 27.56
CA PRO A 250 -3.40 5.41 26.15
C PRO A 250 -1.91 5.60 25.79
N GLY A 251 -1.42 4.83 24.82
CA GLY A 251 -0.09 5.00 24.24
C GLY A 251 0.06 6.30 23.44
N SER A 252 1.29 6.77 23.25
CA SER A 252 1.64 8.05 22.60
C SER A 252 1.45 8.11 21.08
N GLY A 253 1.06 7.00 20.44
CA GLY A 253 1.10 6.86 18.97
C GLY A 253 -0.03 7.52 18.16
N ALA A 254 -1.15 7.90 18.80
CA ALA A 254 -2.26 8.56 18.13
C ALA A 254 -2.55 9.88 18.84
N ASP A 255 -2.56 10.98 18.09
CA ASP A 255 -2.90 12.30 18.62
C ASP A 255 -4.23 12.22 19.39
N ARG A 256 -4.15 12.32 20.73
CA ARG A 256 -5.29 12.17 21.66
C ARG A 256 -6.42 13.15 21.33
N ALA A 257 -6.12 14.26 20.64
CA ALA A 257 -7.11 15.20 20.13
C ALA A 257 -7.95 14.60 18.99
N VAL A 258 -7.34 13.79 18.12
CA VAL A 258 -8.01 13.24 16.94
C VAL A 258 -8.88 12.03 17.29
N LEU A 259 -8.44 11.17 18.22
CA LEU A 259 -9.28 10.10 18.77
C LEU A 259 -10.51 10.68 19.50
N ARG A 260 -10.33 11.78 20.25
CA ARG A 260 -11.46 12.53 20.88
C ARG A 260 -12.42 13.10 19.84
N ASN A 261 -11.92 13.70 18.76
CA ASN A 261 -12.76 14.24 17.69
C ASN A 261 -13.51 13.15 16.90
N LEU A 262 -12.91 11.99 16.67
CA LEU A 262 -13.58 10.86 16.02
C LEU A 262 -14.67 10.23 16.92
N ALA A 263 -14.42 10.14 18.22
CA ALA A 263 -15.43 9.72 19.20
C ALA A 263 -16.61 10.71 19.26
N ARG A 264 -16.33 12.02 19.32
CA ARG A 264 -17.35 13.09 19.29
C ARG A 264 -18.18 13.10 18.00
N ARG A 265 -17.55 12.90 16.83
CA ARG A 265 -18.25 12.82 15.53
C ARG A 265 -19.16 11.59 15.40
N ARG A 266 -18.81 10.46 16.03
CA ARG A 266 -19.67 9.28 16.09
C ARG A 266 -20.81 9.44 17.11
N ALA A 267 -20.56 10.07 18.26
CA ALA A 267 -21.60 10.41 19.22
C ALA A 267 -22.65 11.34 18.59
N ARG A 268 -22.22 12.40 17.88
CA ARG A 268 -23.14 13.30 17.14
C ARG A 268 -23.95 12.63 16.03
N ARG A 269 -23.50 11.49 15.48
CA ARG A 269 -24.28 10.68 14.52
C ARG A 269 -25.21 9.65 15.16
N ARG A 270 -25.08 9.40 16.47
CA ARG A 270 -25.94 8.49 17.25
C ARG A 270 -26.97 9.22 18.11
N ILE A 271 -26.88 10.54 18.24
CA ILE A 271 -27.86 11.35 19.00
C ILE A 271 -29.00 11.74 18.05
N ARG A 272 -29.86 10.77 17.76
CA ARG A 272 -31.31 10.95 17.60
C ARG A 272 -31.94 9.92 18.53
N GLU A 273 -31.72 10.10 19.83
CA GLU A 273 -32.57 9.68 20.94
C GLU A 273 -31.91 10.16 22.26
N PRO A 274 -32.68 10.71 23.22
CA PRO A 274 -32.13 11.41 24.36
C PRO A 274 -31.87 10.44 25.53
N GLY A 275 -30.65 10.51 26.09
CA GLY A 275 -30.30 9.88 27.36
C GLY A 275 -28.94 10.41 27.82
N PRO A 276 -28.76 10.79 29.10
CA PRO A 276 -27.57 11.49 29.55
C PRO A 276 -26.43 10.49 29.78
N LEU A 277 -25.24 10.78 29.26
CA LEU A 277 -24.01 10.11 29.70
C LEU A 277 -23.00 11.14 30.15
N CYS A 278 -23.03 11.33 31.47
CA CYS A 278 -22.05 12.02 32.27
C CYS A 278 -20.68 11.35 32.09
N LEU A 279 -19.65 12.12 31.74
CA LEU A 279 -18.27 11.66 31.68
C LEU A 279 -17.48 12.50 32.69
N SER A 280 -17.44 12.01 33.94
CA SER A 280 -16.57 12.55 34.98
C SER A 280 -15.12 12.20 34.65
N LEU A 281 -14.30 13.22 34.42
CA LEU A 281 -12.85 13.15 34.40
C LEU A 281 -12.37 13.78 35.72
N ARG A 282 -11.83 12.97 36.63
CA ARG A 282 -10.98 13.51 37.69
C ARG A 282 -9.60 13.80 37.09
N ILE A 283 -9.15 15.03 37.35
CA ILE A 283 -7.86 15.63 36.98
C ILE A 283 -6.76 14.96 37.79
#